data_AF-A0A7S1RFQ6-F1
#
_entry.id   AF-A0A7S1RFQ6-F1
#
_cell.length_a   1.000
_cell.length_b   1.000
_cell.length_c   1.000
_cell.angle_alpha   90.00
_cell.angle_beta   90.00
_cell.angle_gamma   90.00
#
_symmetry.space_group_name_H-M   'P 1'
#
loop_
_entity.id
_entity.type
_entity.pdbx_description
1 polymer ?
#
loop_
_entity_poly.entity_id
_entity_poly.type
_entity_poly.pdbx_seq_one_letter_code
_entity_poly.pdbx_strand_id
1 'polypeptide(L)'
;HSIVDTPQRLENRVGKVGLLGRYHGPSHHVESEYEVTDKVLGTGCSGTVQLAIQKGQPDRKFAVKALSLSGLQSSQLERLKAEVENFLCMDHPHITRLHDVYESETHMHLV
;
A
#
# COMPACT_ATOMS: atom_id res chain seq x y z
N HIS A 1 -5.56 16.39 -4.02
CA HIS A 1 -5.20 16.11 -2.61
C HIS A 1 -4.78 14.66 -2.54
N SER A 2 -3.51 14.40 -2.19
CA SER A 2 -3.01 13.05 -1.90
C SER A 2 -3.87 12.44 -0.78
N ILE A 3 -4.24 11.16 -0.86
CA ILE A 3 -5.04 10.48 0.18
C ILE A 3 -4.29 10.47 1.52
N VAL A 4 -2.97 10.62 1.50
CA VAL A 4 -2.16 10.89 2.68
C VAL A 4 -1.74 12.36 2.68
N ASP A 5 -2.65 13.22 3.12
CA ASP A 5 -2.25 14.48 3.75
C ASP A 5 -1.57 14.07 5.05
N THR A 6 -0.24 13.93 5.00
CA THR A 6 0.59 13.33 6.06
C THR A 6 0.14 13.86 7.42
N PRO A 7 -0.59 13.09 8.23
CA PRO A 7 -0.94 13.56 9.54
C PRO A 7 0.39 13.70 10.27
N GLN A 8 0.60 14.83 10.92
CA GLN A 8 1.73 15.10 11.82
C GLN A 8 1.93 13.98 12.87
N ARG A 9 0.94 13.11 13.04
CA ARG A 9 0.94 11.88 13.86
C ARG A 9 1.75 10.72 13.27
N LEU A 10 1.79 10.52 11.95
CA LEU A 10 2.58 9.46 11.30
C LEU A 10 4.08 9.76 11.37
N GLU A 11 4.43 11.04 11.17
CA GLU A 11 5.83 11.51 11.22
C GLU A 11 6.48 11.22 12.59
N ASN A 12 5.72 11.38 13.68
CA ASN A 12 6.18 11.15 15.04
C ASN A 12 6.32 9.66 15.41
N ARG A 13 5.63 8.74 14.71
CA ARG A 13 5.62 7.30 15.06
C ARG A 13 6.59 6.46 14.23
N VAL A 14 6.76 6.77 12.95
CA VAL A 14 7.59 5.98 12.01
C VAL A 14 8.91 6.70 11.68
N GLY A 15 8.98 8.00 11.98
CA GLY A 15 10.05 8.87 11.50
C GLY A 15 9.80 9.29 10.04
N LYS A 16 9.96 10.60 9.79
CA LYS A 16 9.66 11.24 8.49
C LYS A 16 10.26 10.52 7.28
N VAL A 17 11.49 10.02 7.42
CA VAL A 17 12.26 9.37 6.35
C VAL A 17 11.75 7.96 6.01
N GLY A 18 11.23 7.21 7.00
CA GLY A 18 10.73 5.85 6.77
C GLY A 18 9.38 5.80 6.06
N LEU A 19 8.58 6.87 6.17
CA LEU A 19 7.24 6.95 5.59
C LEU A 19 7.26 7.51 4.16
N LEU A 20 8.09 8.54 3.91
CA LEU A 20 8.21 9.20 2.60
C LEU A 20 8.75 8.28 1.49
N GLY A 21 9.55 7.27 1.85
CA GLY A 21 10.10 6.32 0.87
C GLY A 21 9.15 5.16 0.52
N ARG A 22 8.05 4.99 1.26
CA ARG A 22 7.13 3.85 1.14
C ARG A 22 5.75 4.24 0.63
N TYR A 23 5.43 5.53 0.63
CA TYR A 23 4.17 6.04 0.10
C TYR A 23 4.40 6.76 -1.22
N HIS A 24 3.75 6.28 -2.26
CA HIS A 24 3.91 6.71 -3.64
C HIS A 24 2.58 7.29 -4.12
N GLY A 25 2.60 8.57 -4.48
CA GLY A 25 1.43 9.27 -4.99
C GLY A 25 1.06 8.87 -6.42
N PRO A 26 0.01 9.49 -6.99
CA PRO A 26 -0.58 9.10 -8.28
C PRO A 26 0.36 9.16 -9.50
N SER A 27 1.51 9.83 -9.39
CA SER A 27 2.53 9.86 -10.45
C SER A 27 3.48 8.66 -10.44
N HIS A 28 3.37 7.76 -9.47
CA HIS A 28 4.24 6.60 -9.35
C HIS A 28 3.41 5.33 -9.14
N HIS A 29 3.64 4.34 -10.01
CA HIS A 29 2.82 3.13 -10.08
C HIS A 29 3.61 1.92 -9.60
N VAL A 30 2.90 0.91 -9.08
CA VAL A 30 3.51 -0.33 -8.57
C VAL A 30 4.30 -1.04 -9.66
N GLU A 31 3.82 -0.95 -10.91
CA GLU A 31 4.44 -1.53 -12.10
C GLU A 31 5.79 -0.88 -12.45
N SER A 32 6.14 0.26 -11.86
CA SER A 32 7.47 0.86 -12.05
C SER A 32 8.56 0.03 -11.38
N GLU A 33 8.29 -0.50 -10.19
CA GLU A 33 9.26 -1.19 -9.34
C GLU A 33 9.02 -2.70 -9.22
N TYR A 34 7.77 -3.13 -9.42
CA TYR A 34 7.34 -4.50 -9.26
C TYR A 34 6.74 -5.04 -10.56
N GLU A 35 6.94 -6.33 -10.79
CA GLU A 35 6.22 -7.11 -11.80
C GLU A 35 5.09 -7.85 -11.10
N VAL A 36 3.86 -7.34 -11.21
CA VAL A 36 2.66 -8.00 -10.66
C VAL A 36 2.25 -9.13 -11.60
N THR A 37 2.19 -10.34 -11.08
CA THR A 37 1.88 -11.55 -11.84
C THR A 37 0.38 -11.88 -11.77
N ASP A 38 -0.10 -12.71 -12.71
CA ASP A 38 -1.48 -13.21 -12.68
C ASP A 38 -1.74 -14.23 -11.56
N LYS A 39 -0.71 -14.62 -10.79
CA LYS A 39 -0.85 -15.57 -9.70
C LYS A 39 -1.53 -14.92 -8.51
N VAL A 40 -2.80 -15.26 -8.30
CA VAL A 40 -3.57 -14.88 -7.11
C VAL A 40 -3.10 -15.68 -5.90
N LEU A 41 -2.70 -14.98 -4.84
CA LEU A 41 -2.34 -15.54 -3.53
C LEU A 41 -3.53 -15.63 -2.58
N GLY A 42 -4.55 -14.79 -2.81
CA GLY A 42 -5.79 -14.81 -2.06
C GLY A 42 -6.82 -13.83 -2.61
N THR A 43 -8.07 -14.04 -2.24
CA THR A 43 -9.19 -13.16 -2.56
C THR A 43 -9.93 -12.84 -1.27
N GLY A 44 -10.19 -11.56 -1.00
CA GLY A 44 -10.90 -11.12 0.20
C GLY A 44 -11.94 -10.06 -0.09
N CYS A 45 -12.67 -9.66 0.96
CA CYS A 45 -13.75 -8.67 0.86
C CYS A 45 -13.29 -7.32 0.29
N SER A 46 -12.01 -6.98 0.43
CA SER A 46 -11.44 -5.70 -0.01
C SER A 46 -10.74 -5.77 -1.37
N GLY A 47 -10.67 -6.96 -2.02
CA GLY A 47 -10.00 -7.13 -3.31
C GLY A 47 -9.12 -8.38 -3.37
N THR A 48 -8.41 -8.50 -4.50
CA THR A 48 -7.52 -9.62 -4.81
C THR A 48 -6.10 -9.32 -4.34
N VAL A 49 -5.41 -10.36 -3.86
CA VAL A 49 -3.99 -10.34 -3.53
C VAL A 49 -3.24 -11.14 -4.58
N GLN A 50 -2.30 -10.52 -5.27
CA GLN A 50 -1.49 -11.14 -6.33
C GLN A 50 -0.02 -11.19 -5.92
N LEU A 51 0.70 -12.18 -6.45
CA LEU A 51 2.15 -12.26 -6.31
C LEU A 51 2.79 -11.18 -7.18
N ALA A 52 3.73 -10.43 -6.61
CA ALA A 52 4.62 -9.55 -7.35
C ALA A 52 6.08 -9.88 -7.10
N ILE A 53 6.94 -9.53 -8.06
CA ILE A 53 8.39 -9.72 -7.98
C ILE A 53 9.05 -8.35 -8.13
N GLN A 54 10.00 -8.01 -7.25
CA GLN A 54 10.74 -6.77 -7.40
C GLN A 54 11.62 -6.81 -8.65
N LYS A 55 11.52 -5.80 -9.51
CA LYS A 55 12.27 -5.75 -10.77
C LYS A 55 13.78 -5.77 -10.49
N GLY A 56 14.49 -6.59 -11.25
CA GLY A 56 15.92 -6.82 -11.07
C GLY A 56 16.30 -7.70 -9.88
N GLN A 57 15.32 -8.17 -9.08
CA GLN A 57 15.55 -9.03 -7.91
C GLN A 57 14.55 -10.21 -7.89
N PRO A 58 14.77 -11.26 -8.71
CA PRO A 58 13.80 -12.35 -8.91
C PRO A 58 13.47 -13.17 -7.65
N ASP A 59 14.37 -13.17 -6.66
CA ASP A 59 14.17 -13.87 -5.39
C ASP A 59 13.30 -13.08 -4.40
N ARG A 60 13.07 -11.78 -4.66
CA ARG A 60 12.26 -10.93 -3.79
C ARG A 60 10.81 -10.89 -4.26
N LYS A 61 9.98 -11.64 -3.54
CA LYS A 61 8.54 -11.83 -3.80
C LYS A 61 7.71 -11.09 -2.77
N PHE A 62 6.66 -10.43 -3.24
CA PHE A 62 5.75 -9.62 -2.45
C PHE A 62 4.30 -9.97 -2.75
N ALA A 63 3.39 -9.55 -1.89
CA ALA A 63 1.96 -9.77 -2.05
C ALA A 63 1.28 -8.42 -2.25
N VAL A 64 0.80 -8.16 -3.47
CA VAL A 64 0.15 -6.90 -3.81
C VAL A 64 -1.35 -7.05 -3.63
N LYS A 65 -1.93 -6.31 -2.69
CA LYS A 65 -3.38 -6.20 -2.52
C LYS A 65 -3.88 -4.96 -3.23
N ALA A 66 -4.72 -5.15 -4.24
CA ALA A 66 -5.39 -4.06 -4.94
C ALA A 66 -6.72 -3.72 -4.27
N LEU A 67 -6.93 -2.44 -3.98
CA LEU A 67 -8.14 -1.89 -3.36
C LEU A 67 -8.76 -0.90 -4.33
N SER A 68 -10.06 -1.03 -4.61
CA SER A 68 -10.76 -0.02 -5.40
C SER A 68 -11.21 1.14 -4.49
N LEU A 69 -10.87 2.36 -4.91
CA LEU A 69 -11.33 3.61 -4.32
C LEU A 69 -12.61 4.12 -4.98
N SER A 70 -12.96 3.56 -6.15
CA SER A 70 -14.17 3.93 -6.87
C SER A 70 -15.43 3.61 -6.06
N GLY A 71 -16.33 4.59 -5.96
CA GLY A 71 -17.61 4.44 -5.26
C GLY A 71 -17.53 4.43 -3.73
N LEU A 72 -16.35 4.66 -3.13
CA LEU A 72 -16.24 4.82 -1.68
C LEU A 72 -16.85 6.14 -1.22
N GLN A 73 -17.72 6.07 -0.21
CA GLN A 73 -18.18 7.23 0.52
C GLN A 73 -17.04 7.83 1.35
N SER A 74 -17.12 9.13 1.67
CA SER A 74 -16.07 9.81 2.45
C SER A 74 -15.74 9.10 3.76
N SER A 75 -16.74 8.55 4.46
CA SER A 75 -16.54 7.79 5.70
C SER A 75 -15.81 6.46 5.50
N GLN A 76 -15.96 5.81 4.34
CA GLN A 76 -15.25 4.58 4.00
C GLN A 76 -13.80 4.89 3.61
N LEU A 77 -13.58 6.00 2.91
CA LEU A 77 -12.25 6.48 2.57
C LEU A 77 -11.44 6.83 3.83
N GLU A 78 -12.04 7.51 4.81
CA GLU A 78 -11.37 7.81 6.09
C GLU A 78 -11.02 6.55 6.90
N ARG A 79 -11.88 5.51 6.87
CA ARG A 79 -11.57 4.22 7.49
C ARG A 79 -10.39 3.54 6.79
N LEU A 80 -10.36 3.58 5.46
CA LEU A 80 -9.28 3.00 4.68
C LEU A 80 -7.96 3.72 4.96
N LYS A 81 -7.97 5.05 5.04
CA LYS A 81 -6.81 5.85 5.45
C LYS A 81 -6.29 5.40 6.82
N ALA A 82 -7.16 5.35 7.83
CA ALA A 82 -6.77 4.92 9.16
C ALA A 82 -6.21 3.49 9.19
N GLU A 83 -6.73 2.59 8.35
CA GLU A 83 -6.20 1.22 8.21
C GLU A 83 -4.78 1.23 7.63
N VAL A 84 -4.55 1.94 6.52
CA VAL A 84 -3.23 2.07 5.89
C VAL A 84 -2.23 2.72 6.86
N GLU A 85 -2.62 3.76 7.59
CA GLU A 85 -1.79 4.40 8.60
C GLU A 85 -1.35 3.43 9.71
N ASN A 86 -2.28 2.61 10.20
CA ASN A 86 -1.97 1.60 11.20
C ASN A 86 -1.00 0.56 10.63
N PHE A 87 -1.21 0.09 9.40
CA PHE A 87 -0.30 -0.85 8.73
C PHE A 87 1.10 -0.27 8.54
N LEU A 88 1.23 1.01 8.15
CA LEU A 88 2.52 1.68 8.00
C LEU A 88 3.26 1.81 9.34
N CYS A 89 2.53 1.95 10.45
CA CYS A 89 3.09 2.06 11.79
C CYS A 89 3.44 0.72 12.45
N MET A 90 3.05 -0.41 11.86
CA MET A 90 3.31 -1.74 12.42
C MET A 90 4.65 -2.29 11.91
N ASP A 91 5.61 -2.42 12.82
CA ASP A 91 6.87 -3.13 12.59
C ASP A 91 7.04 -4.17 13.71
N HIS A 92 6.67 -5.41 13.43
CA HIS A 92 6.73 -6.51 14.41
C HIS A 92 7.14 -7.81 13.71
N PRO A 93 8.05 -8.63 14.28
CA PRO A 93 8.60 -9.82 13.62
C PRO A 93 7.56 -10.92 13.31
N HIS A 94 6.36 -10.83 13.89
CA HIS A 94 5.27 -11.79 13.69
C HIS A 94 4.05 -11.20 12.95
N ILE A 95 4.15 -9.98 12.42
CA ILE A 95 3.08 -9.31 11.68
C ILE A 95 3.62 -8.92 10.31
N THR A 96 2.82 -9.12 9.26
CA THR A 96 3.19 -8.74 7.90
C THR A 96 3.45 -7.23 7.82
N ARG A 97 4.63 -6.87 7.32
CA ARG A 97 5.04 -5.48 7.15
C ARG A 97 4.60 -4.97 5.78
N LEU A 98 3.90 -3.84 5.74
CA LEU A 98 3.46 -3.18 4.52
C LEU A 98 4.61 -2.46 3.83
N HIS A 99 5.25 -3.03 2.82
CA HIS A 99 6.50 -2.53 2.24
C HIS A 99 6.32 -1.18 1.55
N ASP A 100 5.38 -1.10 0.61
CA ASP A 100 5.09 0.09 -0.19
C ASP A 100 3.58 0.28 -0.38
N VAL A 101 3.15 1.52 -0.60
CA VAL A 101 1.78 1.90 -0.90
C VAL A 101 1.79 2.78 -2.14
N TYR A 102 1.08 2.35 -3.19
CA TYR A 102 0.90 3.11 -4.41
C TYR A 102 -0.54 3.57 -4.51
N GLU A 103 -0.73 4.88 -4.47
CA GLU A 103 -2.03 5.52 -4.61
C GLU A 103 -2.27 5.90 -6.08
N SER A 104 -3.51 5.74 -6.55
CA SER A 104 -4.00 6.35 -7.78
C SER A 104 -5.39 6.93 -7.50
N GLU A 105 -5.98 7.64 -8.47
CA GLU A 105 -7.31 8.25 -8.30
C GLU A 105 -8.42 7.21 -8.03
N THR A 106 -8.26 5.99 -8.52
CA THR A 106 -9.32 4.97 -8.51
C THR A 106 -8.95 3.71 -7.75
N HIS A 107 -7.66 3.50 -7.47
CA HIS A 107 -7.15 2.28 -6.84
C HIS A 107 -5.98 2.58 -5.90
N MET A 108 -5.78 1.70 -4.92
CA MET A 108 -4.60 1.68 -4.06
C MET A 108 -3.99 0.28 -4.07
N HIS A 109 -2.66 0.20 -4.20
CA HIS A 109 -1.90 -1.04 -4.15
C HIS A 109 -1.05 -1.07 -2.88
N LEU A 110 -1.22 -2.11 -2.08
CA LEU A 110 -0.47 -2.37 -0.86
C LEU A 110 0.48 -3.54 -1.12
N VAL A 111 1.79 -3.30 -1.03
CA VAL A 111 2.86 -4.28 -1.31
C VAL A 111 3.43 -4.88 -0.03
#